data_AF-A0AAC8VHP7-F1
#
_entry.id   AF-A0AAC8VHP7-F1
#
_cell.length_a   1.000
_cell.length_b   1.000
_cell.length_c   1.000
_cell.angle_alpha   90.00
_cell.angle_beta   90.00
_cell.angle_gamma   90.00
#
_symmetry.space_group_name_H-M   'P 1'
#
loop_
_entity.id
_entity.type
_entity.pdbx_description
1 polymer ?
#
loop_
_entity_poly.entity_id
_entity_poly.type
_entity_poly.pdbx_seq_one_letter_code
_entity_poly.pdbx_strand_id
1 'polypeptide(L)'
;MLYPINLTCKVMKVSRSAFYAWDKRPAKVISIEELQLYRRCKELFKESRGSLGSRMMAYKLQEEGFQVGRYRARSLMQKLGLKVLQRKAYKVTTKRKHHHAVADNVLNQQFNPVIANAASHGVLSTG
;
A
#
# COMPACT_ATOMS: atom_id res chain seq x y z
N MET A 1 -42.24 -2.71 19.09
CA MET A 1 -41.94 -3.48 20.33
C MET A 1 -40.69 -2.92 20.96
N LEU A 2 -40.78 -2.30 22.13
CA LEU A 2 -39.63 -1.86 22.93
C LEU A 2 -39.39 -2.91 24.01
N TYR A 3 -38.21 -3.53 24.02
CA TYR A 3 -37.84 -4.50 25.04
C TYR A 3 -37.09 -3.82 26.19
N PRO A 4 -37.35 -4.19 27.45
CA PRO A 4 -36.62 -3.65 28.58
C PRO A 4 -35.16 -4.09 28.51
N ILE A 5 -34.24 -3.15 28.73
CA ILE A 5 -32.79 -3.39 28.64
C ILE A 5 -32.32 -4.57 29.50
N ASN A 6 -33.01 -4.83 30.62
CA ASN A 6 -32.72 -5.93 31.51
C ASN A 6 -32.90 -7.29 30.82
N LEU A 7 -33.97 -7.46 30.03
CA LEU A 7 -34.23 -8.68 29.27
C LEU A 7 -33.15 -8.89 28.20
N THR A 8 -32.84 -7.85 27.43
CA THR A 8 -31.83 -7.89 26.38
C THR A 8 -30.44 -8.22 26.93
N CYS A 9 -30.04 -7.56 28.02
CA CYS A 9 -28.77 -7.84 28.69
C CYS A 9 -28.68 -9.27 29.22
N LYS A 10 -29.79 -9.81 29.77
CA LYS A 10 -29.85 -11.19 30.27
C LYS A 10 -29.72 -12.21 29.14
N VAL A 11 -30.42 -12.00 28.02
CA VAL A 11 -30.34 -12.86 26.82
C VAL A 11 -28.94 -12.83 26.21
N MET A 12 -28.32 -11.65 26.13
CA MET A 12 -26.96 -11.47 25.60
C MET A 12 -25.84 -11.80 26.60
N LYS A 13 -26.17 -12.18 27.85
CA LYS A 13 -25.22 -12.46 28.94
C LYS A 13 -24.23 -11.30 29.19
N VAL A 14 -24.71 -10.05 29.09
CA VAL A 14 -23.93 -8.82 29.39
C VAL A 14 -24.48 -8.18 30.65
N SER A 15 -23.63 -7.58 31.49
CA SER A 15 -24.11 -6.84 32.66
C SER A 15 -24.78 -5.52 32.24
N ARG A 16 -25.79 -5.06 33.01
CA ARG A 16 -26.43 -3.75 32.78
C ARG A 16 -25.43 -2.60 32.86
N SER A 17 -24.48 -2.67 33.79
CA SER A 17 -23.42 -1.67 33.94
C SER A 17 -22.50 -1.61 32.72
N ALA A 18 -22.14 -2.77 32.13
CA ALA A 18 -21.35 -2.81 30.91
C ALA A 18 -22.10 -2.22 29.71
N PHE A 19 -23.41 -2.47 29.59
CA PHE A 19 -24.24 -1.86 28.55
C PHE A 19 -24.22 -0.32 28.65
N TYR A 20 -24.54 0.24 29.82
CA TYR A 20 -24.55 1.69 29.98
C TYR A 20 -23.16 2.32 29.91
N ALA A 21 -22.12 1.58 30.33
CA ALA A 21 -20.74 2.02 30.13
C ALA A 21 -20.38 2.08 28.65
N TRP A 22 -20.85 1.15 27.83
CA TRP A 22 -20.67 1.18 26.38
C TRP A 22 -21.49 2.30 25.72
N ASP A 23 -22.76 2.46 26.10
CA ASP A 23 -23.66 3.50 25.59
C ASP A 23 -23.12 4.91 25.86
N LYS A 24 -22.54 5.12 27.05
CA LYS A 24 -21.91 6.39 27.44
C LYS A 24 -20.51 6.61 26.87
N ARG A 25 -19.89 5.62 26.20
CA ARG A 25 -18.56 5.82 25.62
C ARG A 25 -18.69 6.79 24.45
N PRO A 26 -17.96 7.92 24.46
CA PRO A 26 -17.98 8.83 23.32
C PRO A 26 -17.45 8.10 22.08
N ALA A 27 -18.07 8.39 20.93
CA ALA A 27 -17.55 7.91 19.66
C ALA A 27 -16.11 8.39 19.49
N LYS A 28 -15.25 7.53 18.96
CA LYS A 28 -13.86 7.90 18.71
C LYS A 28 -13.81 8.95 17.61
N VAL A 29 -13.57 10.20 18.01
CA VAL A 29 -13.38 11.31 17.06
C VAL A 29 -12.04 11.11 16.37
N ILE A 30 -12.07 11.04 15.03
CA ILE A 30 -10.86 10.99 14.20
C ILE A 30 -10.43 12.43 13.95
N SER A 31 -9.17 12.75 14.25
CA SER A 31 -8.65 14.09 13.98
C SER A 31 -8.55 14.37 12.47
N ILE A 32 -8.56 15.64 12.08
CA ILE A 32 -8.40 16.06 10.69
C ILE A 32 -7.08 15.54 10.12
N GLU A 33 -6.00 15.61 10.89
CA GLU A 33 -4.68 15.09 10.53
C GLU A 33 -4.70 13.57 10.28
N GLU A 34 -5.42 12.82 11.13
CA GLU A 34 -5.54 11.37 10.94
C GLU A 34 -6.37 11.04 9.68
N LEU A 35 -7.41 11.83 9.38
CA LEU A 35 -8.14 11.71 8.11
C LEU A 35 -7.29 12.04 6.90
N GLN A 36 -6.46 13.08 6.96
CA GLN A 36 -5.51 13.44 5.91
C GLN A 36 -4.51 12.31 5.66
N LEU A 37 -3.95 11.75 6.73
CA LEU A 37 -3.07 10.59 6.67
C LEU A 37 -3.75 9.38 6.01
N TYR A 38 -5.02 9.14 6.33
CA TYR A 38 -5.78 8.02 5.77
C TYR A 38 -6.02 8.20 4.26
N ARG A 39 -6.35 9.44 3.85
CA ARG A 39 -6.53 9.79 2.43
C ARG A 39 -5.23 9.60 1.66
N ARG A 40 -4.12 10.16 2.15
CA ARG A 40 -2.82 10.02 1.48
C ARG A 40 -2.34 8.59 1.37
N CYS A 41 -2.50 7.80 2.44
CA CYS A 41 -2.14 6.39 2.40
C CYS A 41 -2.92 5.61 1.31
N LYS A 42 -4.22 5.92 1.12
CA LYS A 42 -5.03 5.31 0.05
C LYS A 42 -4.60 5.76 -1.34
N GLU A 43 -4.30 7.05 -1.51
CA GLU A 43 -3.83 7.62 -2.78
C GLU A 43 -2.52 6.97 -3.22
N LEU A 44 -1.50 6.97 -2.36
CA LEU A 44 -0.20 6.34 -2.62
C LEU A 44 -0.32 4.85 -2.94
N PHE A 45 -1.21 4.14 -2.24
CA PHE A 45 -1.46 2.73 -2.52
C PHE A 45 -2.10 2.53 -3.91
N LYS A 46 -3.08 3.37 -4.27
CA LYS A 46 -3.74 3.34 -5.58
C LYS A 46 -2.78 3.67 -6.71
N GLU A 47 -1.94 4.69 -6.56
CA GLU A 47 -0.88 5.07 -7.51
C GLU A 47 0.09 3.93 -7.76
N SER A 48 0.48 3.20 -6.70
CA SER A 48 1.35 2.03 -6.80
C SER A 48 0.70 0.80 -7.43
N ARG A 49 -0.59 0.87 -7.77
CA ARG A 49 -1.42 -0.26 -8.23
C ARG A 49 -1.41 -1.44 -7.25
N GLY A 50 -1.38 -1.13 -5.95
CA GLY A 50 -1.40 -2.12 -4.87
C GLY A 50 -0.07 -2.85 -4.62
N SER A 51 1.05 -2.33 -5.12
CA SER A 51 2.39 -2.91 -4.87
C SER A 51 3.05 -2.37 -3.59
N LEU A 52 2.61 -1.23 -3.06
CA LEU A 52 3.26 -0.58 -1.92
C LEU A 52 3.03 -1.34 -0.61
N GLY A 53 4.10 -1.91 -0.05
CA GLY A 53 4.09 -2.50 1.30
C GLY A 53 4.32 -1.48 2.41
N SER A 54 4.16 -1.90 3.66
CA SER A 54 4.23 -1.03 4.85
C SER A 54 5.56 -0.30 5.02
N ARG A 55 6.68 -0.89 4.56
CA ARG A 55 7.99 -0.23 4.58
C ARG A 55 8.05 0.96 3.62
N MET A 56 7.66 0.76 2.35
CA MET A 56 7.67 1.84 1.36
C MET A 56 6.57 2.86 1.63
N MET A 57 5.42 2.42 2.17
CA MET A 57 4.37 3.33 2.62
C MET A 57 4.87 4.30 3.68
N ALA A 58 5.61 3.81 4.68
CA ALA A 58 6.20 4.67 5.71
C ALA A 58 7.19 5.68 5.11
N TYR A 59 8.04 5.23 4.17
CA TYR A 59 9.01 6.10 3.50
C TYR A 59 8.33 7.24 2.72
N LYS A 60 7.38 6.91 1.84
CA LYS A 60 6.65 7.93 1.06
C LYS A 60 5.87 8.90 1.93
N LEU A 61 5.24 8.40 3.00
CA LEU A 61 4.54 9.28 3.93
C LEU A 61 5.51 10.21 4.68
N GLN A 62 6.71 9.76 5.01
CA GLN A 62 7.74 10.61 5.60
C GLN A 62 8.27 11.66 4.62
N GLU A 63 8.44 11.30 3.33
CA GLU A 63 8.80 12.26 2.27
C GLU A 63 7.75 13.38 2.13
N GLU A 64 6.46 13.05 2.31
CA GLU A 64 5.37 14.03 2.32
C GLU A 64 5.24 14.80 3.66
N GLY A 65 6.13 14.58 4.62
CA GLY A 65 6.17 15.28 5.91
C GLY A 65 5.38 14.62 7.04
N PHE A 66 4.82 13.42 6.85
CA PHE A 66 4.13 12.69 7.92
C PHE A 66 5.11 11.91 8.79
N GLN A 67 5.05 12.12 10.11
CA GLN A 67 5.84 11.37 11.08
C GLN A 67 5.26 9.96 11.32
N VAL A 68 5.48 9.05 10.38
CA VAL A 68 4.92 7.68 10.40
C VAL A 68 6.02 6.64 10.27
N GLY A 69 6.30 5.94 11.37
CA GLY A 69 7.21 4.78 11.37
C GLY A 69 6.59 3.53 10.73
N ARG A 70 7.42 2.52 10.45
CA ARG A 70 7.02 1.25 9.81
C ARG A 70 5.84 0.56 10.51
N TYR A 71 5.85 0.51 11.85
CA TYR A 71 4.77 -0.13 12.62
C TYR A 71 3.45 0.62 12.48
N ARG A 72 3.49 1.95 12.56
CA ARG A 72 2.31 2.80 12.36
C ARG A 72 1.76 2.66 10.94
N ALA A 73 2.62 2.62 9.93
CA ALA A 73 2.22 2.37 8.55
C ALA A 73 1.57 0.99 8.36
N ARG A 74 2.11 -0.07 9.00
CA ARG A 74 1.50 -1.41 8.98
C ARG A 74 0.10 -1.40 9.60
N SER A 75 -0.05 -0.81 10.79
CA SER A 75 -1.35 -0.71 11.46
C SER A 75 -2.34 0.13 10.66
N LEU A 76 -1.86 1.21 10.02
CA LEU A 76 -2.65 2.04 9.12
C LEU A 76 -3.16 1.24 7.91
N MET A 77 -2.28 0.52 7.22
CA MET A 77 -2.66 -0.33 6.09
C MET A 77 -3.68 -1.40 6.51
N GLN A 78 -3.50 -2.02 7.68
CA GLN A 78 -4.45 -3.01 8.21
C GLN A 78 -5.83 -2.39 8.50
N LYS A 79 -5.87 -1.23 9.19
CA LYS A 79 -7.11 -0.49 9.45
C LYS A 79 -7.84 -0.09 8.16
N LEU A 80 -7.09 0.26 7.12
CA LEU A 80 -7.63 0.68 5.83
C LEU A 80 -7.89 -0.49 4.87
N GLY A 81 -7.62 -1.73 5.28
CA GLY A 81 -7.80 -2.93 4.44
C GLY A 81 -6.83 -3.02 3.24
N LEU A 82 -5.73 -2.26 3.25
CA LEU A 82 -4.76 -2.21 2.17
C LEU A 82 -3.84 -3.44 2.25
N LYS A 83 -4.03 -4.39 1.33
CA LYS A 83 -3.21 -5.59 1.22
C LYS A 83 -2.44 -5.58 -0.09
N VAL A 84 -1.12 -5.70 -0.01
CA VAL A 84 -0.26 -5.79 -1.19
C VAL A 84 -0.66 -7.01 -2.00
N LEU A 85 -0.95 -6.79 -3.28
CA LEU A 85 -1.22 -7.87 -4.22
C LEU A 85 0.10 -8.24 -4.89
N GLN A 86 0.54 -9.49 -4.75
CA GLN A 86 1.63 -9.97 -5.59
C GLN A 86 1.14 -10.08 -7.03
N ARG A 87 1.85 -9.46 -7.98
CA ARG A 87 1.59 -9.67 -9.41
C ARG A 87 1.86 -11.14 -9.72
N LYS A 88 0.81 -11.86 -10.12
CA LYS A 88 0.97 -13.18 -10.73
C LYS A 88 1.65 -12.96 -12.09
N ALA A 89 2.82 -13.56 -12.29
CA ALA A 89 3.47 -13.54 -13.59
C ALA A 89 2.53 -14.16 -14.63
N TYR A 90 2.24 -13.43 -15.71
CA TYR A 90 1.48 -13.97 -16.82
C TYR A 90 2.37 -14.97 -17.56
N LYS A 91 1.97 -16.24 -17.62
CA LYS A 91 2.66 -17.24 -18.45
C LYS A 91 2.29 -16.95 -19.90
N VAL A 92 3.20 -16.31 -20.64
CA VAL A 92 3.05 -16.07 -22.07
C VAL A 92 2.97 -17.44 -22.75
N THR A 93 1.76 -17.88 -23.09
CA THR A 93 1.49 -19.16 -23.76
C THR A 93 1.42 -18.97 -25.28
N THR A 94 1.86 -17.81 -25.78
CA THR A 94 1.89 -17.52 -27.20
C THR A 94 3.05 -18.26 -27.85
N LYS A 95 2.81 -19.49 -28.30
CA LYS A 95 3.59 -20.03 -29.42
C LYS A 95 3.29 -19.15 -30.62
N ARG A 96 4.24 -18.27 -30.99
CA ARG A 96 4.16 -17.49 -32.22
C ARG A 96 3.97 -18.47 -33.38
N LYS A 97 2.85 -18.39 -34.10
CA LYS A 97 2.75 -19.06 -35.40
C LYS A 97 3.72 -18.34 -36.34
N HIS A 98 4.59 -19.10 -37.03
CA HIS A 98 5.65 -18.58 -37.91
C HIS A 98 5.15 -17.71 -39.08
N HIS A 99 3.85 -17.48 -39.19
CA HIS A 99 3.18 -16.74 -40.26
C HIS A 99 2.78 -15.30 -39.87
N HIS A 100 3.04 -14.87 -38.62
CA HIS A 100 2.85 -13.46 -38.26
C HIS A 100 4.04 -12.65 -38.80
N ALA A 101 3.78 -11.80 -39.79
CA ALA A 101 4.76 -10.87 -40.33
C ALA A 101 5.51 -10.15 -39.20
N VAL A 102 6.84 -10.23 -39.25
CA VAL A 102 7.72 -9.39 -38.44
C VAL A 102 7.45 -7.96 -38.89
N ALA A 103 7.04 -7.07 -37.99
CA ALA A 103 7.01 -5.65 -38.32
C ALA A 103 8.45 -5.21 -38.63
N ASP A 104 8.64 -4.44 -39.70
CA ASP A 104 9.98 -4.02 -40.12
C ASP A 104 10.70 -3.31 -38.97
N ASN A 105 11.93 -3.74 -38.71
CA ASN A 105 12.76 -3.19 -37.65
C ASN A 105 13.27 -1.80 -38.08
N VAL A 106 12.47 -0.76 -37.84
CA VAL A 106 12.83 0.63 -38.17
C VAL A 106 13.85 1.22 -37.18
N LEU A 107 14.32 0.43 -36.19
CA LEU A 107 15.32 0.85 -35.22
C LEU A 107 16.62 0.08 -35.46
N ASN A 108 17.57 0.70 -36.14
CA ASN A 108 18.96 0.22 -36.28
C ASN A 108 19.71 0.28 -34.93
N GLN A 109 19.23 -0.46 -33.92
CA GLN A 109 19.92 -0.61 -32.65
C GLN A 109 21.06 -1.62 -32.79
N GLN A 110 22.29 -1.12 -32.70
CA GLN A 110 23.50 -1.94 -32.60
C GLN A 110 23.58 -2.57 -31.20
N PHE A 111 23.30 -3.86 -31.10
CA PHE A 111 23.35 -4.62 -29.83
C PHE A 111 24.73 -5.18 -29.48
N ASN A 112 25.81 -4.71 -30.10
CA ASN A 112 27.16 -5.27 -29.90
C ASN A 112 28.17 -4.19 -29.46
N PRO A 113 28.29 -3.89 -28.16
CA PRO A 113 29.39 -3.08 -27.64
C PRO A 113 30.68 -3.92 -27.58
N VAL A 114 31.78 -3.37 -28.09
CA VAL A 114 33.09 -4.06 -28.16
C VAL A 114 33.86 -3.99 -26.82
N ILE A 115 33.40 -3.23 -25.83
CA ILE A 115 34.13 -3.02 -24.58
C ILE A 115 33.20 -3.23 -23.38
N ALA A 116 33.69 -3.97 -22.40
CA ALA A 116 33.00 -4.30 -21.16
C ALA A 116 32.84 -3.07 -20.24
N ASN A 117 31.76 -3.10 -19.47
CA ASN A 117 31.29 -2.07 -18.53
C ASN A 117 32.41 -1.59 -17.58
N ALA A 118 32.92 -0.38 -17.81
CA ALA A 118 33.75 0.32 -16.83
C ALA A 118 32.87 1.23 -15.98
N ALA A 119 32.32 0.67 -14.90
CA ALA A 119 31.79 1.43 -13.79
C ALA A 119 32.83 1.40 -12.66
N SER A 120 33.50 2.52 -12.38
CA SER A 120 33.91 2.92 -11.02
C SER A 120 34.68 4.25 -10.99
N HIS A 121 34.22 5.12 -10.10
CA HIS A 121 34.98 6.10 -9.32
C HIS A 121 35.81 7.16 -10.05
N GLY A 122 35.20 8.34 -10.19
CA GLY A 122 35.96 9.59 -10.25
C GLY A 122 36.66 9.84 -8.91
N VAL A 123 37.99 9.76 -8.92
CA VAL A 123 38.88 10.29 -7.88
C VAL A 123 39.94 11.16 -8.56
N LEU A 124 39.78 12.46 -8.35
CA LEU A 124 40.75 13.54 -8.10
C LEU A 124 42.00 13.77 -8.97
N SER A 125 42.17 15.08 -9.24
CA SER A 125 43.41 15.85 -9.49
C SER A 125 43.98 15.76 -10.92
N THR A 126 44.51 16.79 -11.56
CA THR A 126 45.14 18.06 -11.13
C THR A 126 45.07 19.07 -12.28
N GLY A 127 44.92 20.35 -11.94
CA GLY A 127 45.36 21.51 -12.73
C GLY A 127 45.97 22.52 -11.77
#